data_AF-A0A962CGW9-F1
#
_entry.id   AF-A0A962CGW9-F1
#
_cell.length_a   1.000
_cell.length_b   1.000
_cell.length_c   1.000
_cell.angle_alpha   90.00
_cell.angle_beta   90.00
_cell.angle_gamma   90.00
#
_symmetry.space_group_name_H-M   'P 1'
#
loop_
_entity.id
_entity.type
_entity.pdbx_description
1 polymer ?
#
loop_
_entity_poly.entity_id
_entity_poly.type
_entity_poly.pdbx_seq_one_letter_code
_entity_poly.pdbx_strand_id
1 'polypeptide(L)' 'MYKSVLLTPLALALAACATVPAPLTGEFSSLTPQQSLSGSHSGERVRWGGEIIKVEPGESSTCFEILSR' A
#
# COMPACT_ATOMS: atom_id res chain seq x y z
N MET A 1 -13.23 -44.45 13.96
CA MET A 1 -14.10 -43.35 13.46
C MET A 1 -13.89 -41.99 14.14
N TYR A 2 -13.14 -41.86 15.24
CA TYR A 2 -12.89 -40.57 15.94
C TYR A 2 -11.72 -39.77 15.37
N LYS A 3 -10.76 -40.43 14.71
CA LYS A 3 -9.53 -39.82 14.17
C LYS A 3 -9.78 -38.89 12.98
N SER A 4 -10.83 -39.14 12.21
CA SER A 4 -11.22 -38.30 11.07
C SER A 4 -11.99 -37.04 11.48
N VAL A 5 -12.60 -37.03 12.68
CA VAL A 5 -13.40 -35.89 13.18
C VAL A 5 -12.51 -34.72 13.63
N LEU A 6 -11.28 -35.01 14.07
CA LEU A 6 -10.31 -33.99 14.50
C LEU A 6 -9.58 -33.30 13.35
N LEU A 7 -9.62 -33.84 12.12
CA LEU A 7 -8.86 -33.31 10.99
C LEU A 7 -9.52 -32.06 10.36
N THR A 8 -10.84 -31.99 10.39
CA THR A 8 -11.63 -30.92 9.77
C THR A 8 -11.43 -29.54 10.42
N PRO A 9 -11.53 -29.36 11.75
CA PRO A 9 -11.38 -28.03 12.36
C PRO A 9 -9.96 -27.47 12.22
N LEU A 10 -8.94 -28.34 12.17
CA LEU A 10 -7.56 -27.92 11.98
C LEU A 10 -7.33 -27.31 10.59
N ALA A 11 -7.94 -27.89 9.54
CA ALA A 11 -7.85 -27.35 8.18
C ALA A 11 -8.52 -25.96 8.05
N LEU A 12 -9.64 -25.73 8.74
CA LEU A 12 -10.31 -24.41 8.73
C LEU A 12 -9.51 -23.34 9.48
N ALA A 13 -8.81 -23.71 10.56
CA ALA A 13 -7.98 -22.77 11.32
C ALA A 13 -6.77 -22.26 10.50
N LEU A 14 -6.22 -23.07 9.60
CA LEU A 14 -5.08 -22.67 8.76
C LEU A 14 -5.46 -21.69 7.63
N ALA A 15 -6.74 -21.61 7.24
CA ALA A 15 -7.19 -20.71 6.18
C ALA A 15 -7.27 -19.23 6.61
N ALA A 16 -7.30 -18.95 7.92
CA ALA A 16 -7.41 -17.59 8.44
C ALA A 16 -6.14 -16.73 8.22
N CYS A 17 -4.99 -17.33 7.95
CA CYS A 17 -3.71 -16.62 7.84
C CYS A 17 -3.39 -16.13 6.40
N ALA A 18 -4.25 -16.42 5.41
CA ALA A 18 -3.99 -16.13 4.00
C ALA A 18 -4.91 -15.04 3.41
N THR A 19 -5.38 -14.09 4.23
CA THR A 19 -6.20 -12.98 3.70
C THR A 19 -5.28 -11.98 3.00
N VAL A 20 -5.27 -12.01 1.66
CA VAL A 20 -4.64 -10.95 0.86
C VAL A 20 -5.38 -9.64 1.16
N PRO A 21 -4.70 -8.58 1.65
CA PRO A 21 -5.35 -7.30 1.86
C PRO A 21 -6.05 -6.86 0.57
N ALA A 22 -7.24 -6.29 0.69
CA ALA A 22 -7.90 -5.69 -0.46
C ALA A 22 -6.89 -4.77 -1.16
N PRO A 23 -6.74 -4.89 -2.50
CA PRO A 23 -5.80 -4.03 -3.21
C PRO A 23 -6.11 -2.59 -2.85
N LEU A 24 -5.06 -1.79 -2.64
CA LEU A 24 -5.19 -0.35 -2.45
C LEU A 24 -5.84 0.21 -3.71
N THR A 25 -7.16 0.36 -3.64
CA THR A 25 -8.05 0.69 -4.75
C THR A 25 -8.33 2.18 -4.75
N GLY A 26 -8.50 2.74 -5.94
CA GLY A 26 -8.76 4.14 -6.15
C GLY A 26 -8.33 4.56 -7.56
N GLU A 27 -8.95 5.61 -8.07
CA GLU A 27 -8.53 6.26 -9.32
C GLU A 27 -7.29 7.10 -9.03
N PHE A 28 -6.17 6.87 -9.70
CA PHE A 28 -4.94 7.66 -9.54
C PHE A 28 -4.61 8.37 -10.84
N SER A 29 -3.96 9.52 -10.72
CA SER A 29 -3.46 10.24 -11.88
C SER A 29 -2.44 9.41 -12.65
N SER A 30 -2.45 9.55 -13.98
CA SER A 30 -1.43 8.99 -14.87
C SER A 30 -0.14 9.82 -14.87
N LEU A 31 -0.01 10.82 -13.99
CA LEU A 31 1.16 11.68 -13.85
C LEU A 31 2.40 10.85 -13.48
N THR A 32 3.39 10.88 -14.38
CA THR A 32 4.69 10.25 -14.15
C THR A 32 5.63 11.16 -13.34
N PRO A 33 6.63 10.60 -12.62
CA PRO A 33 7.62 11.40 -11.91
C PRO A 33 8.39 12.38 -12.81
N GLN A 34 8.65 12.01 -14.06
CA GLN A 34 9.34 12.90 -14.99
C GLN A 34 8.46 14.10 -15.40
N GLN A 35 7.15 13.89 -15.54
CA GLN A 35 6.21 14.96 -15.89
C GLN A 35 5.96 15.93 -14.73
N SER A 36 6.07 15.46 -13.48
CA SER A 36 5.86 16.32 -12.29
C SER A 36 6.93 17.41 -12.15
N LEU A 37 8.08 17.25 -12.79
CA LEU A 37 9.14 18.26 -12.87
C LEU A 37 8.71 19.53 -13.63
N SER A 38 7.66 19.45 -14.44
CA SER A 38 7.16 20.54 -15.26
C SER A 38 5.70 20.88 -14.91
N GLY A 39 5.43 22.15 -14.61
CA GLY A 39 4.09 22.64 -14.27
C GLY A 39 3.75 22.54 -12.78
N SER A 40 2.50 22.82 -12.44
CA SER A 40 2.00 22.76 -11.06
C SER A 40 0.97 21.64 -10.91
N HIS A 41 1.31 20.61 -10.13
CA HIS A 41 0.49 19.40 -9.93
C HIS A 41 0.06 19.22 -8.46
N SER A 42 -0.08 20.32 -7.72
CA SER A 42 -0.50 20.28 -6.32
C SER A 42 -1.94 19.75 -6.20
N GLY A 43 -2.17 18.81 -5.28
CA GLY A 43 -3.48 18.19 -5.06
C GLY A 43 -3.77 16.95 -5.91
N GLU A 44 -2.89 16.61 -6.86
CA GLU A 44 -3.05 15.43 -7.71
C GLU A 44 -2.89 14.13 -6.89
N ARG A 45 -3.84 13.20 -6.99
CA ARG A 45 -3.74 11.90 -6.33
C ARG A 45 -2.85 10.96 -7.13
N VAL A 46 -1.59 10.84 -6.71
CA VAL A 46 -0.59 9.99 -7.35
C VAL A 46 -0.30 8.73 -6.55
N ARG A 47 0.21 7.70 -7.24
CA ARG A 47 0.70 6.46 -6.61
C ARG A 47 2.12 6.20 -7.07
N TRP A 48 3.08 6.87 -6.43
CA TRP A 48 4.50 6.70 -6.73
C TRP A 48 5.14 5.70 -5.77
N GLY A 49 5.92 4.77 -6.33
CA GLY A 49 6.81 3.93 -5.55
C GLY A 49 8.14 4.65 -5.30
N GLY A 50 8.91 4.17 -4.34
CA GLY A 50 10.23 4.71 -4.06
C GLY A 50 10.68 4.42 -2.64
N GLU A 51 11.84 4.97 -2.30
CA GLU A 51 12.37 4.95 -0.94
C GLU A 51 12.13 6.31 -0.29
N ILE A 52 11.56 6.31 0.93
CA ILE A 52 11.44 7.53 1.73
C ILE A 52 12.83 7.84 2.26
N ILE A 53 13.44 8.90 1.75
CA ILE A 53 14.80 9.31 2.13
C ILE A 53 14.80 10.38 3.22
N LYS A 54 13.67 11.05 3.44
CA LYS A 54 13.50 12.04 4.50
C LYS A 54 12.04 12.18 4.92
N VAL A 55 11.85 12.47 6.20
CA VAL A 55 10.55 12.76 6.81
C VAL A 55 10.68 14.01 7.66
N GLU A 56 9.83 14.99 7.40
CA GLU A 56 9.72 16.22 8.19
C GLU A 56 8.30 16.36 8.74
N PRO A 57 8.05 15.93 9.98
CA PRO A 57 6.75 16.08 10.61
C PRO A 57 6.50 17.55 11.00
N GLY A 58 5.33 18.07 10.65
CA GLY A 58 4.79 19.35 11.11
C GLY A 58 3.46 19.17 11.84
N GLU A 59 2.90 20.26 12.36
CA GLU A 59 1.68 20.18 13.18
C GLU A 59 0.43 19.79 12.38
N SER A 60 0.31 20.26 11.13
CA SER A 60 -0.85 19.99 10.26
C SER A 60 -0.56 19.02 9.11
N SER A 61 0.71 18.77 8.83
CA SER A 61 1.14 17.98 7.67
C SER A 61 2.53 17.41 7.89
N THR A 62 2.81 16.25 7.28
CA THR A 62 4.15 15.67 7.22
C THR A 62 4.67 15.75 5.80
N CYS A 63 5.85 16.31 5.62
CA CYS A 63 6.54 16.34 4.33
C CYS A 63 7.40 15.07 4.19
N PHE A 64 7.30 14.41 3.03
CA PHE A 64 8.08 13.23 2.70
C PHE A 64 8.89 13.49 1.43
N GLU A 65 10.20 13.25 1.49
CA GLU A 65 11.04 13.21 0.29
C GLU A 65 11.17 11.74 -0.14
N ILE A 66 10.77 11.44 -1.39
CA ILE A 66 10.74 10.09 -1.94
C ILE A 66 11.69 10.03 -3.14
N LEU A 67 12.65 9.11 -3.09
CA LEU A 67 13.51 8.81 -4.23
C LEU A 67 12.86 7.73 -5.10
N SER A 68 12.50 8.11 -6.33
CA SER A 68 12.06 7.15 -7.35
C SER A 68 13.25 6.28 -7.81
N ARG A 69 13.01 4.99 -8.07
CA ARG A 69 13.97 4.10 -8.73
C ARG A 69 13.60 3.88 -10.19
#